data_AF-A0AAJ0B5H5-F1
#
_entry.id   AF-A0AAJ0B5H5-F1
#
_cell.length_a   1.000
_cell.length_b   1.000
_cell.length_c   1.000
_cell.angle_alpha   90.00
_cell.angle_beta   90.00
_cell.angle_gamma   90.00
#
_symmetry.space_group_name_H-M   'P 1'
#
loop_
_entity.id
_entity.type
_entity.pdbx_description
1 polymer ?
#
loop_
_entity_poly.entity_id
_entity_poly.type
_entity_poly.pdbx_seq_one_letter_code
_entity_poly.pdbx_strand_id
1 'polypeptide(L)' 'MAWHKKVMKQKYNDPDKLREYLDATYGPGNWRVEVKSTNRWMIALTRPWKEHEMEYIESQVRVHYDPNDYENTQLQ' A
#
# COMPACT_ATOMS: atom_id res chain seq x y z
N MET A 1 12.18 12.75 14.16
CA MET A 1 12.12 11.59 13.25
C MET A 1 11.52 12.05 11.93
N ALA A 2 12.20 11.82 10.81
CA ALA A 2 11.69 12.19 9.49
C ALA A 2 10.83 11.02 8.95
N TRP A 3 9.64 11.34 8.43
CA TRP A 3 8.80 10.35 7.77
C TRP A 3 9.19 10.26 6.29
N HIS A 4 9.64 9.08 5.88
CA HIS A 4 10.03 8.82 4.50
C HIS A 4 8.79 8.39 3.72
N LYS A 5 8.27 9.26 2.87
CA LYS A 5 7.01 9.05 2.15
C LYS A 5 7.24 8.53 0.74
N LYS A 6 6.42 7.58 0.29
CA LYS A 6 6.40 7.11 -1.10
C LYS A 6 4.97 6.77 -1.51
N VAL A 7 4.60 7.16 -2.73
CA VAL A 7 3.25 7.01 -3.26
C VAL A 7 3.16 5.66 -3.96
N MET A 8 2.10 4.92 -3.68
CA MET A 8 1.76 3.70 -4.41
C MET A 8 1.29 4.06 -5.81
N LYS A 9 1.80 3.35 -6.81
CA LYS A 9 1.38 3.47 -8.22
C LYS A 9 0.01 2.83 -8.42
N GLN A 10 -0.27 1.75 -7.71
CA GLN A 10 -1.53 1.03 -7.83
C GLN A 10 -2.62 1.64 -6.95
N LYS A 11 -3.86 1.62 -7.46
CA LYS A 11 -5.04 1.90 -6.66
C LYS A 11 -5.26 0.74 -5.71
N TYR A 12 -5.71 1.04 -4.51
CA TYR A 12 -6.04 0.02 -3.53
C TYR A 12 -7.44 0.25 -2.97
N ASN A 13 -8.21 -0.83 -2.89
CA ASN A 13 -9.63 -0.77 -2.55
C ASN A 13 -9.90 -1.12 -1.09
N ASP A 14 -9.05 -1.95 -0.47
CA ASP A 14 -9.23 -2.43 0.91
C ASP A 14 -8.09 -1.95 1.83
N PRO A 15 -8.20 -0.77 2.46
CA PRO A 15 -7.17 -0.26 3.35
C PRO A 15 -6.73 -1.23 4.45
N ASP A 16 -7.63 -2.06 4.98
CA ASP A 16 -7.39 -2.80 6.21
C ASP A 16 -6.35 -3.91 5.98
N LYS A 17 -6.41 -4.61 4.84
CA LYS A 17 -5.38 -5.59 4.46
C LYS A 17 -3.99 -4.98 4.27
N LEU A 18 -3.91 -3.76 3.73
CA LEU A 18 -2.62 -3.04 3.65
C LEU A 18 -2.11 -2.73 5.05
N ARG A 19 -2.97 -2.31 5.98
CA ARG A 19 -2.57 -2.04 7.36
C ARG A 19 -2.05 -3.31 8.05
N GLU A 20 -2.75 -4.43 7.92
CA GLU A 20 -2.32 -5.72 8.46
C GLU A 20 -0.93 -6.13 7.94
N TYR A 21 -0.73 -6.01 6.62
CA TYR A 21 0.57 -6.30 6.01
C TYR A 21 1.66 -5.35 6.52
N LEU A 22 1.36 -4.05 6.64
CA LEU A 22 2.32 -3.06 7.13
C LEU A 22 2.65 -3.27 8.62
N ASP A 23 1.67 -3.64 9.45
CA ASP A 23 1.88 -4.00 10.85
C ASP A 23 2.75 -5.26 10.97
N ALA A 24 2.48 -6.29 10.18
CA ALA A 24 3.29 -7.51 10.16
C ALA A 24 4.73 -7.28 9.67
N THR A 25 4.92 -6.38 8.69
CA THR A 25 6.22 -6.14 8.04
C THR A 25 7.08 -5.13 8.79
N TYR A 26 6.48 -4.05 9.28
CA TYR A 26 7.20 -2.91 9.87
C TYR A 26 6.98 -2.77 11.38
N GLY A 27 5.99 -3.46 11.93
CA GLY A 27 5.55 -3.28 13.29
C GLY A 27 4.61 -2.07 13.45
N PRO A 28 3.68 -2.14 14.42
CA PRO A 28 2.73 -1.07 14.68
C PRO A 28 3.44 0.23 15.07
N GLY A 29 2.99 1.35 14.51
CA GLY A 29 3.54 2.69 14.77
C GLY A 29 4.78 3.08 13.96
N ASN A 30 5.37 2.16 13.19
CA ASN A 30 6.52 2.44 12.31
C ASN A 30 6.13 2.86 10.88
N TRP A 31 4.84 2.89 10.59
CA TRP A 31 4.30 3.26 9.29
C TRP A 31 3.09 4.18 9.44
N ARG A 32 2.77 4.91 8.37
CA ARG A 32 1.53 5.68 8.20
C ARG A 32 1.03 5.54 6.78
N VAL A 33 -0.28 5.56 6.61
CA VAL A 33 -0.94 5.57 5.31
C VAL A 33 -1.76 6.85 5.19
N GLU A 34 -1.49 7.63 4.15
CA GLU A 34 -2.22 8.85 3.80
C GLU A 34 -2.89 8.68 2.43
N VAL A 35 -4.19 9.00 2.32
CA VAL A 35 -4.89 9.05 1.02
C VAL A 35 -4.62 10.42 0.40
N LYS A 36 -3.94 10.46 -0.75
CA LYS A 36 -3.50 11.74 -1.35
C LYS A 36 -4.54 12.35 -2.27
N SER A 37 -5.17 11.57 -3.15
CA SER A 37 -6.22 11.98 -4.12
C SER A 37 -6.69 10.75 -4.91
N THR A 38 -7.98 10.64 -5.24
CA THR A 38 -8.53 9.66 -6.22
C THR A 38 -7.96 8.24 -6.12
N ASN A 39 -8.08 7.63 -4.92
CA ASN A 39 -7.69 6.24 -4.61
C ASN A 39 -6.18 5.94 -4.70
N ARG A 40 -5.32 6.97 -4.66
CA ARG A 40 -3.88 6.79 -4.49
C ARG A 40 -3.48 6.87 -3.04
N TRP A 41 -2.77 5.84 -2.61
CA TRP A 41 -2.29 5.67 -1.25
C TRP A 41 -0.83 6.08 -1.17
N MET A 42 -0.47 6.77 -0.09
CA MET A 42 0.90 7.13 0.22
C MET A 42 1.30 6.47 1.53
N ILE A 43 2.37 5.69 1.49
CA ILE A 43 2.93 5.05 2.66
C ILE A 43 4.07 5.93 3.16
N ALA A 44 4.15 6.13 4.47
CA ALA A 44 5.24 6.81 5.13
C ALA A 44 5.87 5.87 6.17
N LEU A 45 7.19 5.75 6.16
CA LEU A 45 7.94 4.92 7.11
C LEU A 45 8.84 5.79 7.99
N THR A 46 9.14 5.33 9.21
CA THR A 46 10.10 6.00 10.11
C THR A 46 11.55 5.86 9.66
N ARG A 47 11.82 5.00 8.67
CA ARG A 47 13.13 4.75 8.09
C ARG A 47 13.16 5.02 6.59
N PRO A 48 14.35 5.22 5.99
CA PRO A 48 14.50 5.27 4.54
C PRO A 48 13.92 4.03 3.84
N TRP A 49 13.40 4.26 2.64
CA TRP A 49 12.94 3.20 1.74
C TRP A 49 14.13 2.39 1.24
N LYS A 50 14.01 1.07 1.26
CA LYS A 50 14.94 0.19 0.56
C LYS A 50 14.61 0.20 -0.94
N GLU A 51 15.60 -0.19 -1.73
CA GLU A 51 15.41 -0.40 -3.16
C GLU A 51 14.30 -1.45 -3.39
N HIS A 52 13.45 -1.23 -4.38
CA HIS A 52 12.31 -2.09 -4.75
C HIS A 52 11.27 -2.38 -3.65
N GLU A 53 11.40 -1.79 -2.46
CA GLU A 53 10.51 -2.11 -1.34
C GLU A 53 9.05 -1.76 -1.63
N MET A 54 8.79 -0.60 -2.24
CA MET A 54 7.43 -0.24 -2.64
C MET A 54 6.84 -1.21 -3.67
N GLU A 55 7.64 -1.65 -4.64
CA GLU A 55 7.19 -2.61 -5.65
C GLU A 55 6.88 -3.97 -5.01
N TYR A 56 7.66 -4.37 -4.00
CA TYR A 56 7.38 -5.57 -3.22
C TYR A 56 6.06 -5.46 -2.44
N ILE A 57 5.83 -4.35 -1.72
CA ILE A 57 4.55 -4.10 -1.03
C ILE A 57 3.39 -4.19 -2.03
N GLU A 58 3.48 -3.49 -3.16
CA GLU A 58 2.47 -3.52 -4.22
C GLU A 58 2.23 -4.93 -4.77
N SER A 59 3.27 -5.76 -4.85
CA SER A 59 3.17 -7.16 -5.30
C SER A 59 2.44 -8.05 -4.29
N GLN A 60 2.74 -7.93 -3.00
CA GLN A 60 2.12 -8.75 -1.94
C GLN A 60 0.65 -8.39 -1.80
N VAL A 61 0.37 -7.09 -1.81
CA VAL A 61 -0.98 -6.56 -1.79
C VAL A 61 -1.83 -7.08 -2.95
N ARG A 62 -1.26 -7.27 -4.14
CA ARG A 62 -1.95 -7.86 -5.30
C ARG A 62 -2.32 -9.32 -5.08
N VAL A 63 -1.48 -10.11 -4.42
CA VAL A 63 -1.73 -11.54 -4.14
C VAL A 63 -2.93 -11.73 -3.21
N HIS A 64 -3.21 -10.76 -2.34
CA HIS A 64 -4.36 -10.78 -1.43
C HIS A 64 -5.70 -10.39 -2.09
N TYR A 65 -5.69 -10.05 -3.37
CA TYR A 65 -6.87 -9.74 -4.17
C TYR A 65 -7.11 -10.88 -5.18
N ASP A 66 -8.31 -11.46 -5.13
CA ASP A 66 -8.75 -12.49 -6.07
C ASP A 66 -8.88 -11.86 -7.47
N PRO A 67 -8.33 -12.46 -8.53
CA PRO A 67 -8.43 -11.93 -9.90
C PRO A 67 -9.88 -11.67 -10.39
N ASN A 68 -10.89 -12.24 -9.73
CA ASN A 68 -12.30 -11.98 -10.03
C ASN A 68 -12.80 -10.57 -9.64
N ASP A 69 -12.08 -9.82 -8.78
CA ASP A 69 -12.49 -8.44 -8.44
C ASP A 69 -12.13 -7.42 -9.53
N TYR A 70 -11.31 -7.79 -10.52
CA TYR A 70 -10.94 -6.92 -11.63
C TYR A 70 -12.01 -6.83 -12.73
N GLU A 71 -12.94 -7.79 -12.82
CA GLU A 71 -13.97 -7.79 -13.88
C GLU A 71 -15.05 -6.71 -13.69
N ASN A 72 -15.18 -6.11 -12.49
CA ASN A 72 -16.18 -5.07 -12.23
C ASN A 72 -15.70 -3.62 -12.41
N THR A 73 -14.46 -3.39 -12.87
CA THR A 73 -13.94 -2.01 -13.06
C THR A 73 -13.67 -1.62 -14.52
N GLN A 74 -14.15 -2.41 -15.49
CA GLN A 74 -14.09 -2.07 -16.92
C GLN A 74 -15.47 -2.12 -17.63
N LEU A 75 -16.58 -2.16 -16.91
CA LEU A 75 -17.92 -1.98 -17.49
C LEU A 75 -18.67 -0.85 -16.77
N GLN A 76 -18.33 0.39 -17.13
CA GLN A 76 -19.24 1.53 -17.14
C GLN A 76 -18.96 2.39 -18.37
#